data_AF-A0A258DGI8-F1
#
_entry.id   AF-A0A258DGI8-F1
#
_cell.length_a   1.000
_cell.length_b   1.000
_cell.length_c   1.000
_cell.angle_alpha   90.00
_cell.angle_beta   90.00
_cell.angle_gamma   90.00
#
_symmetry.space_group_name_H-M   'P 1'
#
loop_
_entity.id
_entity.type
_entity.pdbx_description
1 polymer ?
#
loop_
_entity_poly.entity_id
_entity_poly.type
_entity_poly.pdbx_seq_one_letter_code
_entity_poly.pdbx_strand_id
1 'polypeptide(L)' 'MSSRLRPTRIEHVVDGERLRVQLTAAALDSIGSETEQRSRALEVLRQALFRGRMVAKERLEAGAGGIETARLL' A
#
# COMPACT_ATOMS: atom_id res chain seq x y z
N MET A 1 3.97 -23.41 -22.09
CA MET A 1 3.33 -23.50 -20.76
C MET A 1 3.56 -22.18 -20.06
N SER A 2 2.52 -21.40 -19.76
CA SER A 2 2.68 -20.14 -19.03
C SER A 2 3.15 -20.47 -17.61
N SER A 3 4.37 -20.06 -17.23
CA SER A 3 4.84 -20.21 -15.86
C SER A 3 3.98 -19.32 -14.98
N ARG A 4 3.06 -19.92 -14.22
CA ARG A 4 2.29 -19.17 -13.23
C ARG A 4 3.27 -18.51 -12.29
N LEU A 5 3.24 -17.18 -12.24
CA LEU A 5 4.01 -16.43 -11.25
C LEU A 5 3.59 -16.90 -9.86
N ARG A 6 4.54 -16.90 -8.91
CA ARG A 6 4.24 -17.33 -7.55
C ARG A 6 3.28 -16.34 -6.87
N PRO A 7 2.34 -16.83 -6.04
CA PRO A 7 1.44 -15.98 -5.28
C PRO A 7 2.22 -14.97 -4.46
N THR A 8 1.85 -13.70 -4.59
CA THR A 8 2.45 -12.62 -3.81
C THR A 8 1.58 -12.35 -2.60
N ARG A 9 2.21 -12.17 -1.44
CA ARG A 9 1.51 -11.84 -0.20
C ARG A 9 1.29 -10.33 -0.14
N ILE A 10 0.17 -9.89 0.45
CA ILE A 10 -0.18 -8.47 0.59
C ILE A 10 0.88 -7.68 1.37
N GLU A 11 1.63 -8.33 2.25
CA GLU A 11 2.78 -7.77 2.98
C GLU A 11 3.94 -7.32 2.06
N HIS A 12 4.05 -7.85 0.84
CA HIS A 12 5.01 -7.37 -0.16
C HIS A 12 4.51 -6.12 -0.91
N VAL A 13 3.22 -5.79 -0.77
CA VAL A 13 2.52 -4.70 -1.46
C VAL A 13 2.41 -3.50 -0.53
N VAL A 14 2.01 -3.77 0.73
CA VAL A 14 1.93 -2.80 1.81
C VAL A 14 2.63 -3.36 3.04
N ASP A 15 3.61 -2.61 3.54
CA ASP A 15 4.23 -2.87 4.83
C ASP A 15 3.33 -2.31 5.95
N GLY A 16 2.57 -3.20 6.57
CA GLY A 16 1.58 -2.81 7.59
C GLY A 16 2.19 -2.29 8.88
N GLU A 17 3.40 -2.74 9.25
CA GLU A 17 4.10 -2.24 10.44
C GLU A 17 4.58 -0.81 10.21
N ARG A 18 5.27 -0.58 9.09
CA ARG A 18 5.71 0.76 8.70
C ARG A 18 4.54 1.72 8.55
N LEU A 19 3.43 1.30 7.93
CA LEU A 19 2.24 2.13 7.78
C LEU A 19 1.67 2.56 9.14
N ARG A 20 1.57 1.64 10.10
CA ARG A 20 1.12 1.98 11.46
C ARG A 20 2.04 3.00 12.12
N VAL A 21 3.36 2.79 12.06
CA VAL A 21 4.34 3.72 12.63
C VAL A 21 4.19 5.12 12.02
N GLN A 22 4.04 5.22 10.70
CA GLN A 22 3.86 6.50 10.02
C GLN A 22 2.55 7.20 10.39
N LEU A 23 1.44 6.45 10.50
CA LEU A 23 0.16 7.00 10.93
C LEU A 23 0.20 7.47 12.39
N THR A 24 0.86 6.71 13.27
CA THR A 24 1.04 7.12 14.67
C THR A 24 1.90 8.38 14.77
N ALA A 25 3.02 8.44 14.04
CA ALA A 25 3.86 9.64 14.01
C ALA A 25 3.07 10.87 13.51
N ALA A 26 2.37 10.73 12.39
CA ALA A 26 1.52 11.80 11.84
C ALA A 26 0.41 12.24 12.82
N ALA A 27 -0.15 11.31 13.60
CA ALA A 27 -1.12 11.64 14.63
C ALA A 27 -0.50 12.43 15.80
N LEU A 28 0.71 12.05 16.23
CA LEU A 28 1.42 12.73 17.31
C LEU A 28 1.92 14.12 16.91
N ASP A 29 2.42 14.26 15.68
CA ASP A 29 2.93 15.54 15.14
C ASP A 29 1.83 16.59 14.96
N SER A 30 0.59 16.15 14.74
CA SER A 30 -0.58 17.02 14.54
C SER A 30 -1.53 17.06 15.75
N ILE A 31 -1.03 16.73 16.96
CA ILE A 31 -1.83 16.81 18.19
C ILE A 31 -2.40 18.23 18.34
N GLY A 32 -3.71 18.30 18.60
CA GLY A 32 -4.43 19.56 18.79
C GLY A 32 -5.07 20.13 17.52
N SER A 33 -4.85 19.52 16.35
CA SER A 33 -5.48 19.92 15.09
C SER A 33 -6.04 18.72 14.31
N GLU A 34 -7.34 18.47 14.46
CA GLU A 34 -8.03 17.35 13.79
C GLU A 34 -7.95 17.46 12.25
N THR A 35 -8.03 18.69 11.72
CA THR A 35 -7.95 18.92 10.27
C THR A 35 -6.57 18.57 9.73
N GLU A 36 -5.50 18.97 10.43
CA GLU A 36 -4.14 18.64 10.03
C GLU A 36 -3.87 17.14 10.15
N GLN A 37 -4.30 16.54 11.26
CA GLN A 37 -4.18 15.10 11.49
C GLN A 37 -4.85 14.29 10.37
N ARG A 38 -6.08 14.67 9.98
CA ARG A 38 -6.78 14.02 8.86
C ARG A 38 -6.03 14.21 7.54
N SER A 39 -5.53 15.41 7.26
CA SER A 39 -4.78 15.72 6.04
C SER A 39 -3.52 14.86 5.93
N ARG A 40 -2.74 14.78 7.02
CA ARG A 40 -1.52 13.98 7.12
C ARG A 40 -1.80 12.48 7.02
N ALA A 41 -2.83 11.99 7.70
CA ALA A 41 -3.24 10.59 7.59
C ALA A 41 -3.60 10.21 6.14
N LEU A 42 -4.35 11.07 5.44
CA LEU A 42 -4.67 10.86 4.02
C LEU A 42 -3.43 10.88 3.12
N GLU A 43 -2.44 11.72 3.44
CA GLU A 43 -1.17 11.76 2.70
C GLU A 43 -0.40 10.44 2.86
N VAL A 44 -0.25 9.94 4.09
CA VAL A 44 0.40 8.66 4.37
C VAL A 44 -0.32 7.51 3.66
N LEU A 45 -1.66 7.47 3.72
CA LEU A 45 -2.45 6.45 3.03
C LEU A 45 -2.28 6.54 1.50
N ARG A 46 -2.28 7.74 0.91
CA ARG A 46 -2.04 7.92 -0.54
C ARG A 46 -0.68 7.39 -0.97
N GLN A 47 0.36 7.65 -0.18
CA GLN A 47 1.71 7.15 -0.45
C GLN A 47 1.79 5.62 -0.34
N ALA A 48 1.20 5.03 0.70
CA ALA A 48 1.15 3.58 0.88
C ALA A 48 0.42 2.89 -0.28
N LEU A 49 -0.71 3.44 -0.72
CA LEU A 49 -1.48 2.92 -1.86
C LEU A 49 -0.74 3.11 -3.20
N PHE A 50 0.06 4.17 -3.36
CA PHE A 50 0.87 4.35 -4.56
C PHE A 50 1.90 3.22 -4.73
N ARG A 51 2.58 2.84 -3.66
CA ARG A 51 3.49 1.68 -3.65
C ARG A 51 2.75 0.39 -4.04
N GLY A 52 1.57 0.16 -3.47
CA GLY A 52 0.78 -1.03 -3.78
C GLY A 52 0.34 -1.10 -5.24
N ARG A 53 -0.04 0.05 -5.83
CA ARG A 53 -0.35 0.15 -7.26
C ARG A 53 0.85 -0.13 -8.16
N MET A 54 2.05 0.32 -7.78
CA MET A 54 3.27 0.04 -8.54
C MET A 54 3.56 -1.47 -8.59
N VAL A 55 3.49 -2.15 -7.45
CA VAL A 55 3.67 -3.61 -7.37
C VAL A 55 2.61 -4.34 -8.20
N ALA A 56 1.35 -3.93 -8.11
CA ALA A 56 0.27 -4.49 -8.91
C ALA A 56 0.51 -4.31 -10.42
N LYS A 57 0.97 -3.11 -10.83
CA LYS A 57 1.30 -2.81 -12.24
C LYS A 57 2.44 -3.69 -12.76
N GLU A 58 3.54 -3.79 -12.02
CA GLU A 58 4.69 -4.63 -12.39
C GLU A 58 4.29 -6.10 -12.53
N ARG A 59 3.35 -6.60 -11.70
CA ARG A 59 2.85 -7.98 -11.82
C ARG A 59 2.07 -8.19 -13.11
N LEU A 60 1.18 -7.26 -13.47
CA LEU A 60 0.43 -7.34 -14.72
C LEU A 60 1.36 -7.28 -15.93
N GLU A 61 2.37 -6.41 -15.90
CA GLU A 61 3.41 -6.33 -16.93
C GLU A 61 4.24 -7.62 -17.03
N ALA A 62 4.47 -8.31 -15.91
CA ALA A 62 5.12 -9.62 -15.88
C ALA A 62 4.20 -10.79 -16.32
N GLY A 63 2.94 -10.53 -16.68
CA GLY A 63 1.99 -11.53 -17.15
C GLY A 63 1.20 -12.24 -16.04
N ALA A 64 1.11 -11.65 -14.83
CA ALA A 64 0.23 -12.14 -13.77
C ALA A 64 -1.25 -12.03 -14.17
N GLY A 65 -2.08 -12.91 -13.63
CA GLY A 65 -3.52 -12.84 -13.83
C GLY A 65 -4.14 -11.62 -13.14
N GLY A 66 -5.16 -11.01 -13.78
CA GLY A 66 -5.87 -9.87 -13.20
C GLY A 66 -6.53 -10.16 -11.86
N ILE A 67 -7.14 -11.34 -11.69
CA ILE A 67 -7.78 -11.77 -10.43
C ILE A 67 -6.75 -11.97 -9.32
N GLU A 68 -5.58 -12.53 -9.63
CA GLU A 68 -4.51 -12.72 -8.65
C GLU A 68 -3.95 -11.37 -8.20
N THR A 69 -3.74 -10.46 -9.14
CA THR A 69 -3.27 -9.10 -8.85
C THR A 69 -4.30 -8.31 -8.04
N ALA A 70 -5.60 -8.47 -8.31
CA ALA A 70 -6.66 -7.79 -7.58
C ALA A 70 -6.72 -8.21 -6.09
N ARG A 71 -6.28 -9.42 -5.73
CA ARG A 71 -6.21 -9.87 -4.33
C ARG A 71 -5.10 -9.18 -3.52
N LEU A 72 -4.27 -8.37 -4.17
CA LEU A 72 -3.18 -7.60 -3.54
C LEU A 72 -3.62 -6.20 -3.11
N LEU A 73 -4.81 -5.74 -3.54
CA LEU A 73 -5.36 -4.40 -3.31
C LEU A 73 -6.57 -4.47 -2.37
#